data_AF-A0A9W6TB60-F1
#
_entry.id   AF-A0A9W6TB60-F1
#
_cell.length_a   1.000
_cell.length_b   1.000
_cell.length_c   1.000
_cell.angle_alpha   90.00
_cell.angle_beta   90.00
_cell.angle_gamma   90.00
#
_symmetry.space_group_name_H-M   'P 1'
#
loop_
_entity.id
_entity.type
_entity.pdbx_description
1 polymer ?
#
loop_
_entity_poly.entity_id
_entity_poly.type
_entity_poly.pdbx_seq_one_letter_code
_entity_poly.pdbx_strand_id
1 'polypeptide(L)'
;MLIATGWVLRRHYKDDALARMVMIGRKSPNTKNAAQRLEDAIFRSWVNPPKLKEFSVQTPKRVFGLLKLDEAGDGVLQSPIFTFWTTYLDYFNKANPGKKESIISALTASYSDEALVQILESAKKVPSTEKLATKLQAEQLDLFLKDRKAPSDVAALLKVQDKTDANWQLWKNYQTKFEPPSD
;
A
#
# COMPACT_ATOMS: atom_id res chain seq x y z
N MET A 1 27.63 15.78 9.59
CA MET A 1 26.73 16.74 8.90
C MET A 1 26.19 16.06 7.64
N LEU A 2 25.06 15.33 7.73
CA LEU A 2 24.46 14.56 6.61
C LEU A 2 22.96 14.90 6.38
N ILE A 3 22.45 15.91 7.09
CA ILE A 3 21.02 16.25 7.13
C ILE A 3 20.57 16.96 5.83
N ALA A 4 21.51 17.51 5.04
CA ALA A 4 21.20 18.41 3.94
C ALA A 4 20.79 17.74 2.61
N THR A 5 21.10 16.46 2.35
CA THR A 5 20.96 15.90 0.99
C THR A 5 19.52 15.53 0.62
N GLY A 6 18.76 14.87 1.51
CA GLY A 6 17.41 14.37 1.18
C GLY A 6 16.41 15.48 0.85
N TRP A 7 16.38 16.53 1.67
CA TRP A 7 15.45 17.64 1.50
C TRP A 7 15.79 18.56 0.31
N VAL A 8 17.07 18.84 0.07
CA VAL A 8 17.49 19.63 -1.12
C VAL A 8 17.06 18.92 -2.39
N LEU A 9 17.27 17.61 -2.48
CA LEU A 9 16.90 16.84 -3.67
C LEU A 9 15.38 16.87 -3.94
N ARG A 10 14.55 16.83 -2.90
CA ARG A 10 13.08 16.94 -3.04
C ARG A 10 12.59 18.29 -3.57
N ARG A 11 13.44 19.32 -3.62
CA ARG A 11 13.13 20.59 -4.29
C ARG A 11 13.33 20.56 -5.79
N HIS A 12 14.15 19.63 -6.28
CA HIS A 12 14.52 19.55 -7.69
C HIS A 12 13.96 18.31 -8.38
N TYR A 13 13.61 17.27 -7.62
CA TYR A 13 13.13 16.01 -8.14
C TYR A 13 11.82 15.59 -7.47
N LYS A 14 10.90 15.06 -8.27
CA LYS A 14 9.69 14.41 -7.76
C LYS A 14 10.06 13.15 -6.97
N ASP A 15 9.28 12.85 -5.95
CA ASP A 15 9.54 11.72 -5.03
C ASP A 15 9.57 10.36 -5.76
N ASP A 16 8.76 10.17 -6.80
CA ASP A 16 8.77 8.96 -7.64
C ASP A 16 10.07 8.83 -8.47
N ALA A 17 10.59 9.94 -9.00
CA ALA A 17 11.86 9.97 -9.71
C ALA A 17 13.03 9.67 -8.76
N LEU A 18 13.02 10.23 -7.54
CA LEU A 18 14.02 9.96 -6.52
C LEU A 18 14.02 8.49 -6.08
N ALA A 19 12.85 7.90 -5.86
CA ALA A 19 12.72 6.47 -5.55
C ALA A 19 13.35 5.61 -6.66
N ARG A 20 13.07 5.92 -7.93
CA ARG A 20 13.67 5.21 -9.07
C ARG A 20 15.20 5.35 -9.11
N MET A 21 15.74 6.55 -8.86
CA MET A 21 17.20 6.76 -8.78
C MET A 21 17.84 5.90 -7.69
N VAL A 22 17.24 5.86 -6.50
CA VAL A 22 17.70 5.02 -5.40
C VAL A 22 17.67 3.54 -5.79
N MET A 23 16.56 3.06 -6.32
CA MET A 23 16.40 1.65 -6.71
C MET A 23 17.42 1.22 -7.77
N ILE A 24 17.69 2.08 -8.76
CA ILE A 24 18.73 1.82 -9.77
C ILE A 24 20.11 1.80 -9.11
N GLY A 25 20.43 2.80 -8.28
CA GLY A 25 21.70 2.90 -7.59
C GLY A 25 21.98 1.71 -6.65
N ARG A 26 20.95 1.13 -6.04
CA ARG A 26 21.01 -0.06 -5.17
C ARG A 26 21.40 -1.33 -5.91
N LYS A 27 21.09 -1.43 -7.21
CA LYS A 27 21.42 -2.60 -8.06
C LYS A 27 22.89 -2.63 -8.51
N SER A 28 23.56 -1.47 -8.55
CA SER A 28 24.96 -1.37 -8.98
C SER A 28 25.92 -1.45 -7.79
N PRO A 29 26.94 -2.34 -7.80
CA PRO A 29 27.90 -2.49 -6.71
C PRO A 29 28.59 -1.17 -6.33
N ASN A 30 28.95 -0.35 -7.32
CA ASN A 30 29.71 0.89 -7.11
C ASN A 30 28.87 2.00 -6.47
N THR A 31 27.56 2.01 -6.69
CA THR A 31 26.66 3.06 -6.19
C THR A 31 25.76 2.60 -5.05
N LYS A 32 25.75 1.31 -4.72
CA LYS A 32 24.84 0.71 -3.72
C LYS A 32 24.88 1.40 -2.36
N ASN A 33 26.08 1.73 -1.88
CA ASN A 33 26.26 2.38 -0.58
C ASN A 33 25.78 3.84 -0.59
N ALA A 34 26.03 4.57 -1.68
CA ALA A 34 25.54 5.93 -1.84
C ALA A 34 24.00 5.94 -1.97
N ALA A 35 23.44 5.01 -2.73
CA ALA A 35 22.00 4.85 -2.88
C ALA A 35 21.31 4.47 -1.56
N GLN A 36 21.90 3.61 -0.73
CA GLN A 36 21.37 3.32 0.61
C GLN A 36 21.36 4.58 1.49
N ARG A 37 22.46 5.35 1.49
CA ARG A 37 22.52 6.61 2.26
C ARG A 37 21.45 7.61 1.79
N LEU A 38 21.20 7.66 0.48
CA LEU A 38 20.15 8.49 -0.09
C LEU A 38 18.75 8.00 0.31
N GLU A 39 18.49 6.69 0.27
CA GLU A 39 17.25 6.07 0.76
C GLU A 39 16.97 6.46 2.21
N ASP A 40 17.94 6.25 3.09
CA ASP A 40 17.84 6.59 4.50
C ASP A 40 17.57 8.08 4.70
N ALA A 41 18.22 8.95 3.91
CA ALA A 41 18.02 10.39 3.97
C ALA A 41 16.61 10.81 3.50
N ILE A 42 16.10 10.19 2.43
CA ILE A 42 14.74 10.43 1.93
C ILE A 42 13.71 9.98 2.99
N PHE A 43 13.84 8.76 3.52
CA PHE A 43 12.91 8.25 4.53
C PHE A 43 12.91 9.10 5.81
N ARG A 44 14.10 9.49 6.28
CA ARG A 44 14.22 10.43 7.41
C ARG A 44 13.53 11.76 7.11
N SER A 45 13.70 12.30 5.89
CA SER A 45 13.07 13.57 5.50
C SER A 45 11.55 13.48 5.41
N TRP A 46 11.01 12.31 5.07
CA TRP A 46 9.57 12.06 5.04
C TRP A 46 8.98 11.91 6.45
N VAL A 47 9.66 11.19 7.35
CA VAL A 47 9.20 10.98 8.73
C VAL A 47 9.40 12.22 9.61
N ASN A 48 10.53 12.91 9.46
CA ASN A 48 10.93 14.04 10.30
C ASN A 48 11.44 15.20 9.43
N PRO A 49 10.55 15.87 8.68
CA PRO A 49 10.93 17.01 7.87
C PRO A 49 11.31 18.22 8.72
N PRO A 50 12.06 19.19 8.16
CA PRO A 50 12.26 20.49 8.77
C PRO A 50 10.93 21.16 9.12
N LYS A 51 10.87 21.87 10.25
CA LYS A 51 9.70 22.65 10.69
C LYS A 51 9.53 23.94 9.86
N LEU A 52 9.34 23.78 8.57
CA LEU A 52 9.09 24.85 7.60
C LEU A 52 7.67 24.69 7.06
N LYS A 53 6.99 25.81 6.75
CA LYS A 53 5.58 25.81 6.33
C LYS A 53 5.28 24.90 5.14
N GLU A 54 6.25 24.70 4.26
CA GLU A 54 6.12 23.92 3.03
C GLU A 54 6.33 22.41 3.23
N PHE A 55 6.78 21.95 4.41
CA PHE A 55 7.01 20.53 4.69
C PHE A 55 6.17 20.01 5.85
N SER A 56 5.60 18.84 5.64
CA SER A 56 4.85 18.07 6.63
C SER A 56 5.31 16.62 6.60
N VAL A 57 5.08 15.93 7.73
CA VAL A 57 5.33 14.49 7.83
C VAL A 57 4.55 13.80 6.72
N GLN A 58 5.23 12.98 5.94
CA GLN A 58 4.61 12.23 4.84
C GLN A 58 4.20 10.86 5.38
N THR A 59 2.91 10.65 5.63
CA THR A 59 2.45 9.33 6.06
C THR A 59 2.60 8.29 4.94
N PRO A 60 2.67 6.99 5.23
CA PRO A 60 2.72 5.96 4.20
C PRO A 60 1.61 6.11 3.16
N LYS A 61 0.37 6.37 3.56
CA LYS A 61 -0.72 6.73 2.65
C LYS A 61 -0.38 7.89 1.72
N ARG A 62 0.21 8.98 2.23
CA ARG A 62 0.61 10.12 1.38
C ARG A 62 1.74 9.76 0.43
N VAL A 63 2.75 9.04 0.91
CA VAL A 63 3.88 8.59 0.08
C VAL A 63 3.43 7.63 -1.01
N PHE A 64 2.38 6.84 -0.79
CA PHE A 64 1.80 5.97 -1.81
C PHE A 64 1.44 6.74 -3.09
N GLY A 65 0.73 7.86 -2.95
CA GLY A 65 0.40 8.75 -4.07
C GLY A 65 1.59 9.56 -4.60
N LEU A 66 2.52 9.98 -3.73
CA LEU A 66 3.76 10.65 -4.19
C LEU A 66 4.62 9.74 -5.09
N LEU A 67 4.51 8.43 -4.91
CA LEU A 67 5.16 7.41 -5.71
C LEU A 67 4.31 6.92 -6.90
N LYS A 68 3.14 7.53 -7.13
CA LYS A 68 2.19 7.19 -8.20
C LYS A 68 1.70 5.74 -8.15
N LEU A 69 1.62 5.16 -6.95
CA LEU A 69 1.12 3.80 -6.76
C LEU A 69 -0.40 3.73 -6.78
N ASP A 70 -1.10 4.85 -6.67
CA ASP A 70 -2.54 5.03 -6.87
C ASP A 70 -2.94 5.02 -8.36
N GLU A 71 -2.00 5.35 -9.24
CA GLU A 71 -2.15 5.32 -10.70
C GLU A 71 -1.69 3.97 -11.32
N ALA A 72 -1.20 3.02 -10.52
CA ALA A 72 -0.56 1.79 -11.01
C ALA A 72 -1.55 0.68 -11.42
N GLY A 73 -2.81 0.79 -11.01
CA GLY A 73 -3.87 -0.18 -11.34
C GLY A 73 -3.54 -1.61 -10.92
N ASP A 74 -3.92 -2.58 -11.73
CA ASP A 74 -3.76 -4.02 -11.47
C ASP A 74 -2.31 -4.45 -11.21
N GLY A 75 -1.34 -3.71 -11.74
CA GLY A 75 0.09 -3.99 -11.59
C GLY A 75 0.68 -3.52 -10.25
N VAL A 76 -0.09 -2.85 -9.39
CA VAL A 76 0.45 -2.18 -8.20
C VAL A 76 1.23 -3.11 -7.28
N LEU A 77 0.73 -4.32 -7.00
CA LEU A 77 1.43 -5.27 -6.10
C LEU A 77 2.67 -5.91 -6.73
N GLN A 78 2.79 -5.87 -8.06
CA GLN A 78 3.96 -6.37 -8.79
C GLN A 78 5.01 -5.28 -9.01
N SER A 79 4.65 -4.02 -8.77
CA SER A 79 5.53 -2.88 -9.01
C SER A 79 6.74 -2.90 -8.08
N PRO A 80 7.97 -2.79 -8.59
CA PRO A 80 9.16 -2.63 -7.75
C PRO A 80 9.09 -1.38 -6.84
N ILE A 81 8.34 -0.34 -7.26
CA ILE A 81 8.09 0.86 -6.45
C ILE A 81 7.19 0.53 -5.25
N PHE A 82 6.29 -0.45 -5.36
CA PHE A 82 5.49 -0.91 -4.23
C PHE A 82 6.38 -1.53 -3.14
N THR A 83 7.41 -2.30 -3.51
CA THR A 83 8.39 -2.83 -2.54
C THR A 83 9.18 -1.72 -1.84
N PHE A 84 9.57 -0.68 -2.59
CA PHE A 84 10.23 0.50 -2.02
C PHE A 84 9.30 1.20 -1.01
N TRP A 85 8.04 1.37 -1.37
CA TRP A 85 7.02 1.93 -0.48
C TRP A 85 6.76 1.07 0.77
N THR A 86 6.72 -0.26 0.66
CA THR A 86 6.56 -1.13 1.85
C THR A 86 7.75 -1.03 2.80
N THR A 87 8.96 -0.80 2.26
CA THR A 87 10.14 -0.54 3.10
C THR A 87 10.00 0.79 3.85
N TYR A 88 9.42 1.81 3.21
CA TYR A 88 9.09 3.06 3.87
C TYR A 88 7.98 2.90 4.93
N LEU A 89 6.93 2.14 4.64
CA LEU A 89 5.86 1.82 5.59
C LEU A 89 6.43 1.22 6.88
N ASP A 90 7.33 0.25 6.76
CA ASP A 90 8.00 -0.36 7.91
C ASP A 90 8.88 0.64 8.67
N TYR A 91 9.61 1.49 7.96
CA TYR A 91 10.41 2.56 8.55
C TYR A 91 9.54 3.54 9.35
N PHE A 92 8.43 3.99 8.75
CA PHE A 92 7.47 4.90 9.37
C PHE A 92 6.83 4.28 10.62
N ASN A 93 6.39 3.02 10.55
CA ASN A 93 5.73 2.31 11.64
C ASN A 93 6.66 2.05 12.83
N LYS A 94 7.96 1.82 12.58
CA LYS A 94 8.99 1.73 13.62
C LYS A 94 9.23 3.07 14.30
N ALA A 95 9.25 4.16 13.53
CA ALA A 95 9.41 5.51 14.05
C ALA A 95 8.15 6.06 14.75
N ASN A 96 6.97 5.54 14.42
CA ASN A 96 5.68 6.01 14.94
C ASN A 96 4.82 4.86 15.52
N PRO A 97 5.22 4.20 16.62
CA PRO A 97 4.54 3.01 17.13
C PRO A 97 3.06 3.20 17.48
N GLY A 98 2.65 4.42 17.84
CA GLY A 98 1.25 4.77 18.17
C GLY A 98 0.39 5.23 16.98
N LYS A 99 0.96 5.33 15.78
CA LYS A 99 0.26 5.80 14.56
C LYS A 99 0.56 4.89 13.37
N LYS A 100 0.61 3.57 13.61
CA LYS A 100 0.94 2.62 12.55
C LYS A 100 -0.11 2.64 11.45
N GLU A 101 0.36 2.58 10.21
CA GLU A 101 -0.48 2.36 9.03
C GLU A 101 -0.29 0.94 8.51
N SER A 102 -1.22 0.47 7.69
CA SER A 102 -1.18 -0.85 7.06
C SER A 102 -1.23 -0.73 5.54
N ILE A 103 -0.82 -1.80 4.84
CA ILE A 103 -0.92 -1.87 3.37
C ILE A 103 -2.37 -1.66 2.93
N ILE A 104 -3.32 -2.37 3.55
CA ILE A 104 -4.73 -2.27 3.18
C ILE A 104 -5.26 -0.84 3.37
N SER A 105 -4.84 -0.13 4.42
CA SER A 105 -5.30 1.24 4.67
C SER A 105 -4.86 2.25 3.61
N ALA A 106 -3.69 2.04 2.99
CA ALA A 106 -3.23 2.87 1.88
C ALA A 106 -3.97 2.53 0.59
N LEU A 107 -4.22 1.23 0.34
CA LEU A 107 -4.95 0.75 -0.83
C LEU A 107 -6.41 1.22 -0.83
N THR A 108 -7.15 1.04 0.26
CA THR A 108 -8.55 1.48 0.37
C THR A 108 -8.71 3.00 0.33
N ALA A 109 -7.66 3.72 0.70
CA ALA A 109 -7.62 5.17 0.57
C ALA A 109 -7.33 5.68 -0.85
N SER A 110 -6.81 4.82 -1.73
CA SER A 110 -6.33 5.20 -3.07
C SER A 110 -7.20 4.64 -4.17
N TYR A 111 -7.82 3.48 -3.95
CA TYR A 111 -8.65 2.76 -4.90
C TYR A 111 -10.09 2.68 -4.39
N SER A 112 -11.07 2.78 -5.30
CA SER A 112 -12.46 2.46 -4.96
C SER A 112 -12.58 0.99 -4.57
N ASP A 113 -13.63 0.64 -3.84
CA ASP A 113 -13.86 -0.75 -3.41
C ASP A 113 -13.91 -1.74 -4.58
N GLU A 114 -14.65 -1.38 -5.63
CA GLU A 114 -14.75 -2.14 -6.89
C GLU A 114 -13.36 -2.35 -7.52
N ALA A 115 -12.59 -1.27 -7.69
CA ALA A 115 -11.26 -1.34 -8.29
C ALA A 115 -10.30 -2.18 -7.44
N LEU A 116 -10.33 -2.01 -6.12
CA LEU A 116 -9.44 -2.74 -5.22
C LEU A 116 -9.78 -4.23 -5.19
N VAL A 117 -11.06 -4.62 -5.18
CA VAL A 117 -11.44 -6.03 -5.28
C VAL A 117 -10.89 -6.62 -6.58
N GLN A 118 -11.04 -5.93 -7.72
CA GLN A 118 -10.54 -6.40 -9.01
C GLN A 118 -9.01 -6.52 -9.04
N ILE A 119 -8.28 -5.53 -8.50
CA ILE A 119 -6.81 -5.56 -8.38
C ILE A 119 -6.37 -6.78 -7.56
N LEU A 120 -7.00 -7.03 -6.41
CA LEU A 120 -6.64 -8.15 -5.54
C LEU A 120 -6.99 -9.50 -6.15
N GLU A 121 -8.12 -9.61 -6.84
CA GLU A 121 -8.50 -10.82 -7.58
C GLU A 121 -7.54 -11.13 -8.74
N SER A 122 -7.10 -10.12 -9.48
CA SER A 122 -6.07 -10.27 -10.52
C SER A 122 -4.73 -10.67 -9.91
N ALA A 123 -4.32 -10.03 -8.81
CA ALA A 123 -3.06 -10.33 -8.13
C ALA A 123 -3.05 -11.71 -7.45
N LYS A 124 -4.21 -12.27 -7.08
CA LYS A 124 -4.34 -13.66 -6.60
C LYS A 124 -3.97 -14.70 -7.66
N LYS A 125 -4.12 -14.37 -8.94
CA LYS A 125 -3.79 -15.27 -10.05
C LYS A 125 -2.31 -15.28 -10.42
N VAL A 126 -1.52 -14.38 -9.83
CA VAL A 126 -0.09 -14.25 -10.09
C VAL A 126 0.69 -14.86 -8.93
N PRO A 127 1.52 -15.91 -9.15
CA PRO A 127 2.18 -16.64 -8.06
C PRO A 127 3.03 -15.77 -7.12
N SER A 128 3.67 -14.71 -7.65
CA SER A 128 4.51 -13.80 -6.85
C SER A 128 3.71 -12.89 -5.91
N THR A 129 2.42 -12.66 -6.19
CA THR A 129 1.55 -11.78 -5.39
C THR A 129 0.41 -12.50 -4.70
N GLU A 130 0.16 -13.76 -5.02
CA GLU A 130 -0.99 -14.56 -4.55
C GLU A 130 -1.20 -14.47 -3.04
N LYS A 131 -0.14 -14.78 -2.27
CA LYS A 131 -0.21 -14.81 -0.81
C LYS A 131 -0.54 -13.44 -0.22
N LEU A 132 0.08 -12.38 -0.74
CA LEU A 132 -0.16 -11.02 -0.26
C LEU A 132 -1.57 -10.56 -0.65
N ALA A 133 -1.98 -10.79 -1.88
CA ALA A 133 -3.29 -10.41 -2.38
C ALA A 133 -4.43 -11.11 -1.61
N THR A 134 -4.28 -12.41 -1.32
CA THR A 134 -5.22 -13.17 -0.49
C THR A 134 -5.34 -12.58 0.91
N LYS A 135 -4.21 -12.23 1.54
CA LYS A 135 -4.20 -11.58 2.85
C LYS A 135 -4.91 -10.22 2.81
N LEU A 136 -4.58 -9.40 1.82
CA LEU A 136 -5.18 -8.06 1.67
C LEU A 136 -6.67 -8.12 1.37
N GLN A 137 -7.14 -9.13 0.63
CA GLN A 137 -8.56 -9.31 0.37
C GLN A 137 -9.32 -9.72 1.64
N ALA A 138 -8.73 -10.57 2.48
CA ALA A 138 -9.31 -10.86 3.80
C ALA A 138 -9.37 -9.59 4.67
N GLU A 139 -8.29 -8.80 4.71
CA GLU A 139 -8.28 -7.51 5.42
C GLU A 139 -9.32 -6.51 4.86
N GLN A 140 -9.53 -6.49 3.54
CA GLN A 140 -10.57 -5.67 2.90
C GLN A 140 -11.97 -6.07 3.36
N LEU A 141 -12.25 -7.38 3.46
CA LEU A 141 -13.54 -7.88 3.92
C LEU A 141 -13.76 -7.61 5.42
N ASP A 142 -12.73 -7.70 6.24
CA ASP A 142 -12.81 -7.32 7.65
C ASP A 142 -13.14 -5.82 7.81
N LEU A 143 -12.63 -4.96 6.91
CA LEU A 143 -13.03 -3.54 6.86
C LEU A 143 -14.50 -3.38 6.44
N PHE A 144 -14.97 -4.11 5.43
CA PHE A 144 -16.39 -4.08 5.06
C PHE A 144 -17.32 -4.53 6.19
N LEU A 145 -16.92 -5.54 6.98
CA LEU A 145 -17.66 -5.95 8.17
C LEU A 145 -17.72 -4.82 9.21
N LYS A 146 -16.59 -4.16 9.46
CA LYS A 146 -16.50 -3.03 10.39
C LYS A 146 -17.39 -1.86 9.95
N ASP A 147 -17.45 -1.60 8.65
CA ASP A 147 -18.26 -0.54 8.05
C ASP A 147 -19.72 -0.96 7.85
N ARG A 148 -20.10 -2.17 8.31
CA ARG A 148 -21.44 -2.75 8.20
C ARG A 148 -21.98 -2.74 6.77
N LYS A 149 -21.12 -2.98 5.77
CA LYS A 149 -21.53 -3.08 4.37
C LYS A 149 -22.41 -4.31 4.15
N ALA A 150 -23.56 -4.13 3.49
CA ALA A 150 -24.54 -5.20 3.34
C ALA A 150 -23.97 -6.40 2.55
N PRO A 151 -24.32 -7.65 2.91
CA PRO A 151 -23.89 -8.83 2.17
C PRO A 151 -24.24 -8.79 0.67
N SER A 152 -25.35 -8.14 0.29
CA SER A 152 -25.73 -7.92 -1.12
C SER A 152 -24.72 -7.06 -1.88
N ASP A 153 -24.22 -5.98 -1.25
CA ASP A 153 -23.26 -5.08 -1.87
C ASP A 153 -21.91 -5.77 -2.02
N VAL A 154 -21.50 -6.54 -1.00
CA VAL A 154 -20.26 -7.34 -1.06
C VAL A 154 -20.36 -8.47 -2.09
N ALA A 155 -21.55 -9.09 -2.27
CA ALA A 155 -21.77 -10.05 -3.34
C ALA A 155 -21.55 -9.42 -4.72
N ALA A 156 -22.10 -8.22 -4.94
CA ALA A 156 -21.93 -7.48 -6.18
C ALA A 156 -20.46 -7.15 -6.46
N LEU A 157 -19.73 -6.64 -5.46
CA LEU A 157 -18.30 -6.33 -5.56
C LEU A 157 -17.45 -7.57 -5.88
N LEU A 158 -17.74 -8.70 -5.22
CA LEU A 158 -17.04 -9.98 -5.44
C LEU A 158 -17.53 -10.74 -6.70
N LYS A 159 -18.52 -10.18 -7.40
CA LYS A 159 -19.19 -10.78 -8.57
C LYS A 159 -19.76 -12.18 -8.28
N VAL A 160 -20.38 -12.35 -7.11
CA VAL A 160 -21.04 -13.59 -6.69
C VAL A 160 -22.52 -13.51 -7.03
N GLN A 161 -22.98 -14.38 -7.94
CA GLN A 161 -24.37 -14.54 -8.36
C GLN A 161 -24.93 -15.89 -7.92
N ASP A 162 -24.10 -16.94 -7.93
CA ASP A 162 -24.51 -18.28 -7.50
C ASP A 162 -23.37 -19.07 -6.81
N LYS A 163 -23.65 -20.32 -6.45
CA LYS A 163 -22.75 -21.19 -5.69
C LYS A 163 -21.54 -21.73 -6.47
N THR A 164 -21.50 -21.52 -7.77
CA THR A 164 -20.41 -21.97 -8.65
C THR A 164 -19.32 -20.91 -8.83
N ASP A 165 -19.58 -19.67 -8.42
CA ASP A 165 -18.62 -18.58 -8.52
C ASP A 165 -17.39 -18.78 -7.62
N ALA A 166 -16.21 -18.40 -8.14
CA ALA A 166 -14.93 -18.57 -7.44
C ALA A 166 -14.88 -17.90 -6.06
N ASN A 167 -15.59 -16.76 -5.90
CA ASN A 167 -15.65 -16.01 -4.65
C ASN A 167 -16.83 -16.41 -3.74
N TRP A 168 -17.62 -17.43 -4.10
CA TRP A 168 -18.80 -17.81 -3.32
C TRP A 168 -18.46 -18.17 -1.87
N GLN A 169 -17.43 -18.97 -1.66
CA GLN A 169 -17.00 -19.38 -0.30
C GLN A 169 -16.57 -18.17 0.53
N LEU A 170 -15.86 -17.24 -0.10
CA LEU A 170 -15.37 -16.03 0.55
C LEU A 170 -16.53 -15.12 0.97
N TRP A 171 -17.49 -14.89 0.06
CA TRP A 171 -18.72 -14.16 0.34
C TRP A 171 -19.58 -14.86 1.40
N LYS A 172 -19.70 -16.19 1.35
CA LYS A 172 -20.48 -16.94 2.34
C LYS A 172 -19.91 -16.78 3.75
N ASN A 173 -18.59 -16.83 3.88
CA ASN A 173 -17.91 -16.55 5.16
C ASN A 173 -18.14 -15.11 5.63
N TYR A 174 -18.13 -14.14 4.73
CA TYR A 174 -18.47 -12.75 5.05
C TYR A 174 -19.91 -12.63 5.57
N GLN A 175 -20.89 -13.21 4.86
CA GLN A 175 -22.30 -13.18 5.25
C GLN A 175 -22.52 -13.76 6.64
N THR A 176 -21.95 -14.94 6.92
CA THR A 176 -22.07 -15.60 8.23
C THR A 176 -21.47 -14.75 9.36
N LYS A 177 -20.38 -14.02 9.12
CA LYS A 177 -19.81 -13.10 10.10
C LYS A 177 -20.64 -11.83 10.29
N PHE A 178 -21.33 -11.37 9.24
CA PHE A 178 -22.14 -10.16 9.26
C PHE A 178 -23.46 -10.34 10.02
N GLU A 179 -24.07 -11.50 9.84
CA GLU A 179 -25.31 -11.97 10.50
C GLU A 179 -25.00 -13.32 11.16
N PRO A 180 -24.41 -13.34 12.38
CA PRO A 180 -24.19 -14.59 13.09
C PRO A 180 -25.54 -15.27 13.35
N PRO A 181 -25.58 -16.62 13.40
CA PRO A 181 -26.80 -17.35 13.76
C PRO A 181 -27.39 -16.78 15.05
N SER A 182 -28.69 -16.50 15.05
CA SER A 182 -29.41 -16.18 16.28
C SER A 182 -29.48 -17.44 17.14
N ASP A 183 -28.84 -17.39 18.32
CA ASP A 183 -28.89 -18.41 19.37
C ASP A 183 -30.33 -18.71 19.83
#